data_AF-A0A7J5E7R7-F1
#
_entry.id   AF-A0A7J5E7R7-F1
#
_cell.length_a   1.000
_cell.length_b   1.000
_cell.length_c   1.000
_cell.angle_alpha   90.00
_cell.angle_beta   90.00
_cell.angle_gamma   90.00
#
_symmetry.space_group_name_H-M   'P 1'
#
loop_
_entity.id
_entity.type
_entity.pdbx_description
1 polymer ?
#
loop_
_entity_poly.entity_id
_entity_poly.type
_entity_poly.pdbx_seq_one_letter_code
_entity_poly.pdbx_strand_id
1 'polypeptide(L)'
;FFRVYSSTDILGVELGGALKNIIAIGAGIIDGANFGDNTKAAIMTRGIAEISRIGIALGSKPETFAGLSGMGDLIVTCMSRHSRNRYVGEQIGKGKKLKEVLKSMQMVAEGVETCRSAHELAVKNHIDAPIISATYNILFNDKDPVKATYELMTREMKSEH
;
A
#
# COMPACT_ATOMS: atom_id res chain seq x y z
N PHE A 1 -18.07 6.93 19.10
CA PHE A 1 -17.36 6.29 20.23
C PHE A 1 -15.87 6.35 19.97
N PHE A 2 -15.05 6.55 21.01
CA PHE A 2 -13.59 6.57 20.92
C PHE A 2 -13.04 5.63 21.98
N ARG A 3 -12.31 4.59 21.57
CA ARG A 3 -11.72 3.57 22.46
C ARG A 3 -10.27 3.35 22.07
N VAL A 4 -9.40 3.33 23.07
CA VAL A 4 -7.94 3.23 22.89
C VAL A 4 -7.46 1.85 23.35
N TYR A 5 -6.46 1.33 22.63
CA TYR A 5 -5.76 0.08 22.95
C TYR A 5 -4.27 0.39 23.00
N SER A 6 -3.57 -0.10 24.04
CA SER A 6 -2.13 0.06 24.18
C SER A 6 -1.37 -1.02 23.42
N SER A 7 -0.19 -0.65 22.91
CA SER A 7 0.77 -1.58 22.29
C SER A 7 2.16 -1.30 22.86
N THR A 8 2.95 -2.35 23.06
CA THR A 8 4.39 -2.25 23.38
C THR A 8 5.27 -2.31 22.12
N ASP A 9 4.69 -2.71 20.99
CA ASP A 9 5.37 -2.76 19.70
C ASP A 9 5.18 -1.45 18.94
N ILE A 10 5.94 -0.43 19.37
CA ILE A 10 5.90 0.92 18.80
C ILE A 10 6.28 0.87 17.32
N LEU A 11 7.34 0.12 16.99
CA LEU A 11 7.83 -0.02 15.63
C LEU A 11 6.76 -0.62 14.70
N GLY A 12 6.09 -1.70 15.14
CA GLY A 12 5.03 -2.32 14.34
C GLY A 12 3.84 -1.39 14.09
N VAL A 13 3.50 -0.57 15.08
CA VAL A 13 2.44 0.44 14.94
C VAL A 13 2.82 1.52 13.93
N GLU A 14 4.05 2.04 13.99
CA GLU A 14 4.56 3.05 13.05
C GLU A 14 4.63 2.50 11.61
N LEU A 15 5.18 1.29 11.44
CA LEU A 15 5.27 0.64 10.13
C LEU A 15 3.89 0.34 9.55
N GLY A 16 2.96 -0.17 10.37
CA GLY A 16 1.58 -0.41 9.95
C GLY A 16 0.90 0.85 9.43
N GLY A 17 1.00 1.95 10.20
CA GLY A 17 0.41 3.24 9.84
C GLY A 17 1.05 3.89 8.60
N ALA A 18 2.36 3.75 8.42
CA ALA A 18 3.06 4.32 7.28
C ALA A 18 2.83 3.51 5.99
N LEU A 19 3.06 2.19 6.04
CA LEU A 19 3.08 1.35 4.84
C LEU A 19 1.68 1.09 4.26
N LYS A 20 0.61 1.15 5.07
CA LYS A 20 -0.78 1.04 4.57
C LYS A 20 -1.10 2.07 3.49
N ASN A 21 -0.46 3.25 3.53
CA ASN A 21 -0.71 4.34 2.61
C ASN A 21 -0.27 3.97 1.19
N ILE A 22 0.77 3.15 1.05
CA ILE A 22 1.24 2.62 -0.23
C ILE A 22 0.20 1.63 -0.78
N ILE A 23 -0.30 0.72 0.07
CA ILE A 23 -1.34 -0.23 -0.32
C ILE A 23 -2.63 0.49 -0.74
N ALA A 24 -2.97 1.60 -0.07
CA ALA A 24 -4.10 2.43 -0.44
C ALA A 24 -3.93 3.10 -1.82
N ILE A 25 -2.71 3.47 -2.22
CA ILE A 25 -2.44 3.92 -3.60
C ILE A 25 -2.71 2.77 -4.58
N GLY A 26 -2.19 1.57 -4.30
CA GLY A 26 -2.47 0.38 -5.10
C GLY A 26 -3.98 0.09 -5.23
N ALA A 27 -4.70 0.14 -4.12
CA ALA A 27 -6.16 -0.01 -4.08
C ALA A 27 -6.88 1.06 -4.90
N GLY A 28 -6.39 2.30 -4.85
CA GLY A 28 -6.87 3.38 -5.71
C GLY A 28 -6.64 3.10 -7.19
N ILE A 29 -5.46 2.60 -7.58
CA ILE A 29 -5.15 2.25 -8.97
C ILE A 29 -6.15 1.23 -9.52
N ILE A 30 -6.48 0.22 -8.71
CA ILE A 30 -7.49 -0.80 -9.03
C ILE A 30 -8.86 -0.17 -9.27
N ASP A 31 -9.28 0.76 -8.39
CA ASP A 31 -10.53 1.50 -8.55
C ASP A 31 -10.52 2.33 -9.85
N GLY A 32 -9.43 3.06 -10.11
CA GLY A 32 -9.30 3.94 -11.27
C GLY A 32 -9.26 3.20 -12.61
N ALA A 33 -8.66 2.00 -12.62
CA ALA A 33 -8.55 1.14 -13.79
C ALA A 33 -9.71 0.13 -13.94
N ASN A 34 -10.74 0.19 -13.09
CA ASN A 34 -11.94 -0.65 -13.14
C ASN A 34 -11.68 -2.17 -13.06
N PHE A 35 -10.68 -2.61 -12.27
CA PHE A 35 -10.40 -4.04 -12.05
C PHE A 35 -11.38 -4.74 -11.09
N GLY A 36 -12.21 -3.98 -10.39
CA GLY A 36 -13.25 -4.49 -9.50
C GLY A 36 -12.78 -4.93 -8.10
N ASP A 37 -13.77 -5.21 -7.24
CA ASP A 37 -13.58 -5.40 -5.80
C ASP A 37 -12.75 -6.65 -5.45
N ASN A 38 -12.84 -7.73 -6.25
CA ASN A 38 -12.05 -8.94 -6.00
C ASN A 38 -10.54 -8.68 -6.10
N THR A 39 -10.12 -7.93 -7.12
CA THR A 39 -8.73 -7.52 -7.31
C THR A 39 -8.27 -6.62 -6.16
N LYS A 40 -9.15 -5.72 -5.72
CA LYS A 40 -8.89 -4.82 -4.59
C LYS A 40 -8.69 -5.58 -3.29
N ALA A 41 -9.59 -6.50 -2.98
CA ALA A 41 -9.50 -7.36 -1.81
C ALA A 41 -8.20 -8.18 -1.83
N ALA A 42 -7.84 -8.77 -2.99
CA ALA A 42 -6.61 -9.52 -3.14
C ALA A 42 -5.35 -8.67 -2.85
N ILE A 43 -5.29 -7.44 -3.35
CA ILE A 43 -4.17 -6.53 -3.10
C ILE A 43 -4.14 -6.07 -1.63
N MET A 44 -5.29 -5.84 -1.00
CA MET A 44 -5.34 -5.49 0.43
C MET A 44 -4.82 -6.64 1.30
N THR A 45 -5.25 -7.88 1.04
CA THR A 45 -4.80 -9.08 1.77
C THR A 45 -3.32 -9.35 1.56
N ARG A 46 -2.84 -9.28 0.31
CA ARG A 46 -1.40 -9.44 0.01
C ARG A 46 -0.58 -8.28 0.56
N GLY A 47 -1.16 -7.09 0.60
CA GLY A 47 -0.56 -5.88 1.16
C GLY A 47 -0.30 -5.99 2.65
N ILE A 48 -1.26 -6.50 3.43
CA ILE A 48 -1.03 -6.69 4.87
C ILE A 48 0.06 -7.74 5.15
N ALA A 49 0.11 -8.82 4.34
CA ALA A 49 1.17 -9.81 4.44
C ALA A 49 2.56 -9.21 4.09
N GLU A 50 2.61 -8.31 3.11
CA GLU A 50 3.83 -7.59 2.73
C GLU A 50 4.31 -6.62 3.82
N ILE A 51 3.39 -5.84 4.40
CA ILE A 51 3.67 -4.98 5.55
C ILE A 51 4.22 -5.81 6.72
N SER A 52 3.58 -6.95 7.02
CA SER A 52 4.02 -7.85 8.09
C SER A 52 5.43 -8.39 7.83
N ARG A 53 5.76 -8.81 6.60
CA ARG A 53 7.13 -9.24 6.25
C ARG A 53 8.17 -8.15 6.48
N ILE A 54 7.86 -6.90 6.11
CA ILE A 54 8.76 -5.76 6.36
C ILE A 54 8.92 -5.52 7.86
N GLY A 55 7.81 -5.51 8.61
CA GLY A 55 7.83 -5.33 10.05
C GLY A 55 8.67 -6.37 10.78
N ILE A 56 8.45 -7.64 10.48
CA ILE A 56 9.19 -8.76 11.09
C ILE A 56 10.69 -8.65 10.78
N ALA A 57 11.05 -8.31 9.54
CA ALA A 57 12.44 -8.12 9.15
C ALA A 57 13.13 -6.98 9.91
N LEU A 58 12.37 -6.00 10.42
CA LEU A 58 12.85 -4.90 11.24
C LEU A 58 12.72 -5.13 12.75
N GLY A 59 12.17 -6.27 13.19
CA GLY A 59 12.03 -6.65 14.59
C GLY A 59 10.68 -6.34 15.23
N SER A 60 9.64 -6.01 14.44
CA SER A 60 8.26 -5.86 14.93
C SER A 60 7.56 -7.20 15.17
N LYS A 61 6.44 -7.16 15.89
CA LYS A 61 5.62 -8.32 16.21
C LYS A 61 4.56 -8.58 15.13
N PRO A 62 4.43 -9.79 14.57
CA PRO A 62 3.43 -10.12 13.55
C PRO A 62 2.00 -9.76 13.96
N GLU A 63 1.66 -9.91 15.24
CA GLU A 63 0.31 -9.71 15.76
C GLU A 63 -0.15 -8.25 15.67
N THR A 64 0.79 -7.30 15.71
CA THR A 64 0.51 -5.86 15.56
C THR A 64 -0.16 -5.56 14.22
N PHE A 65 0.22 -6.27 13.16
CA PHE A 65 -0.32 -6.06 11.82
C PHE A 65 -1.73 -6.64 11.65
N ALA A 66 -2.09 -7.64 12.46
CA ALA A 66 -3.48 -8.13 12.51
C ALA A 66 -4.40 -7.18 13.29
N GLY A 67 -3.85 -6.27 14.09
CA GLY A 67 -4.58 -5.33 14.93
C GLY A 67 -5.07 -4.06 14.23
N LEU A 68 -5.51 -3.09 15.03
CA LEU A 68 -6.10 -1.83 14.55
C LEU A 68 -5.11 -0.97 13.73
N SER A 69 -3.84 -0.92 14.12
CA SER A 69 -2.80 -0.13 13.43
C SER A 69 -2.34 -0.74 12.10
N GLY A 70 -2.60 -2.04 11.89
CA GLY A 70 -2.32 -2.73 10.63
C GLY A 70 -3.60 -2.89 9.81
N MET A 71 -4.29 -4.01 10.02
CA MET A 71 -5.47 -4.39 9.24
C MET A 71 -6.61 -3.38 9.33
N GLY A 72 -6.93 -2.91 10.55
CA GLY A 72 -8.05 -1.98 10.75
C GLY A 72 -7.88 -0.68 9.96
N ASP A 73 -6.70 -0.07 10.09
CA ASP A 73 -6.39 1.19 9.43
C ASP A 73 -6.14 1.04 7.92
N LEU A 74 -5.58 -0.09 7.49
CA LEU A 74 -5.46 -0.45 6.08
C LEU A 74 -6.84 -0.50 5.39
N ILE A 75 -7.80 -1.20 5.99
CA ILE A 75 -9.14 -1.38 5.41
C ILE A 75 -9.82 -0.02 5.19
N VAL A 76 -9.89 0.82 6.23
CA VAL A 76 -10.55 2.13 6.10
C VAL A 76 -9.83 3.02 5.10
N THR A 77 -8.49 2.96 5.03
CA THR A 77 -7.70 3.78 4.12
C THR A 77 -7.84 3.33 2.67
N CYS A 78 -7.99 2.03 2.41
CA CYS A 78 -8.20 1.48 1.06
C CYS A 78 -9.65 1.64 0.57
N MET A 79 -10.63 1.68 1.47
CA MET A 79 -12.04 1.76 1.11
C MET A 79 -12.61 3.18 1.13
N SER A 80 -12.06 4.08 1.95
CA SER A 80 -12.61 5.42 2.11
C SER A 80 -12.33 6.31 0.91
N ARG A 81 -13.37 6.95 0.37
CA ARG A 81 -13.24 8.03 -0.62
C ARG A 81 -12.48 9.26 -0.12
N HIS A 82 -12.38 9.42 1.20
CA HIS A 82 -11.66 10.52 1.84
C HIS A 82 -10.15 10.25 2.02
N SER A 83 -9.70 9.05 1.66
CA SER A 83 -8.27 8.70 1.64
C SER A 83 -7.58 9.41 0.47
N ARG A 84 -6.64 10.31 0.79
CA ARG A 84 -5.82 11.03 -0.21
C ARG A 84 -4.95 10.07 -1.01
N ASN A 85 -4.42 9.04 -0.35
CA ASN A 85 -3.60 8.00 -0.98
C ASN A 85 -4.43 7.19 -1.98
N ARG A 86 -5.64 6.77 -1.60
CA ARG A 86 -6.57 6.10 -2.53
C ARG A 86 -6.94 7.02 -3.69
N TYR A 87 -7.20 8.30 -3.43
CA TYR A 87 -7.49 9.27 -4.49
C TYR A 87 -6.33 9.40 -5.49
N VAL A 88 -5.09 9.51 -5.02
CA VAL A 88 -3.91 9.54 -5.91
C VAL A 88 -3.87 8.31 -6.79
N GLY A 89 -4.02 7.12 -6.18
CA GLY A 89 -4.08 5.87 -6.92
C GLY A 89 -5.19 5.86 -7.97
N GLU A 90 -6.39 6.33 -7.61
CA GLU A 90 -7.56 6.37 -8.51
C GLU A 90 -7.33 7.27 -9.73
N GLN A 91 -6.68 8.42 -9.54
CA GLN A 91 -6.34 9.31 -10.65
C GLN A 91 -5.28 8.68 -11.56
N ILE A 92 -4.30 8.00 -10.99
CA ILE A 92 -3.26 7.28 -11.76
C ILE A 92 -3.86 6.11 -12.53
N GLY A 93 -4.75 5.33 -11.92
CA GLY A 93 -5.48 4.25 -12.58
C GLY A 93 -6.34 4.74 -13.75
N LYS A 94 -6.82 5.98 -13.69
CA LYS A 94 -7.52 6.68 -14.80
C LYS A 94 -6.58 7.20 -15.89
N GLY A 95 -5.27 6.98 -15.77
CA GLY A 95 -4.24 7.36 -16.75
C GLY A 95 -3.58 8.72 -16.51
N LYS A 96 -3.88 9.42 -15.41
CA LYS A 96 -3.22 10.70 -15.11
C LYS A 96 -1.79 10.50 -14.62
N LYS A 97 -0.91 11.44 -14.93
CA LYS A 97 0.48 11.42 -14.43
C LYS A 97 0.55 11.92 -13.00
N LEU A 98 1.41 11.31 -12.18
CA LEU A 98 1.57 11.67 -10.76
C LEU A 98 1.75 13.18 -10.55
N LYS A 99 2.60 13.83 -11.36
CA LYS A 99 2.83 15.29 -11.28
C LYS A 99 1.56 16.12 -11.46
N GLU A 100 0.65 15.70 -12.34
CA GLU A 100 -0.62 16.39 -12.58
C GLU A 100 -1.56 16.22 -11.39
N VAL A 101 -1.62 14.99 -10.86
CA VAL A 101 -2.44 14.67 -9.69
C VAL A 101 -1.99 15.50 -8.49
N LEU A 102 -0.69 15.52 -8.18
CA LEU A 102 -0.15 16.28 -7.05
C LEU A 102 -0.37 17.79 -7.19
N LYS A 103 -0.24 18.35 -8.40
CA LYS A 103 -0.53 19.78 -8.65
C LYS A 103 -1.99 20.15 -8.39
N SER A 104 -2.92 19.21 -8.56
CA SER A 104 -4.36 19.44 -8.33
C SER A 104 -4.77 19.31 -6.87
N MET A 105 -3.90 18.83 -5.99
CA MET A 105 -4.19 18.55 -4.59
C MET A 105 -3.74 19.70 -3.68
N GLN A 106 -4.58 20.03 -2.71
CA GLN A 106 -4.23 20.96 -1.62
C GLN A 106 -3.57 20.25 -0.43
N MET A 107 -3.75 18.93 -0.32
CA MET A 107 -3.24 18.10 0.78
C MET A 107 -2.21 17.10 0.26
N VAL A 108 -1.25 16.75 1.11
CA VAL A 108 -0.19 15.79 0.78
C VAL A 108 -0.72 14.35 0.85
N ALA A 109 -0.34 13.52 -0.12
CA ALA A 109 -0.48 12.07 -0.06
C ALA A 109 0.83 11.45 0.43
N GLU A 110 0.93 11.24 1.74
CA GLU A 110 2.13 10.68 2.41
C GLU A 110 2.63 9.38 1.76
N GLY A 111 1.72 8.55 1.26
CA GLY A 111 2.05 7.26 0.65
C GLY A 111 2.95 7.37 -0.58
N VAL A 112 2.99 8.52 -1.26
CA VAL A 112 3.89 8.74 -2.39
C VAL A 112 5.34 8.74 -1.91
N GLU A 113 5.68 9.59 -0.94
CA GLU A 113 7.05 9.63 -0.41
C GLU A 113 7.38 8.39 0.41
N THR A 114 6.43 7.86 1.19
CA THR A 114 6.62 6.58 1.90
C THR A 114 6.95 5.44 0.94
N CYS A 115 6.37 5.42 -0.27
CA CYS A 115 6.65 4.39 -1.26
C CYS A 115 8.11 4.40 -1.71
N ARG A 116 8.71 5.58 -1.89
CA ARG A 116 10.13 5.73 -2.23
C ARG A 116 11.01 5.09 -1.15
N SER A 117 10.83 5.52 0.09
CA SER A 117 11.64 5.04 1.23
C SER A 117 11.41 3.55 1.51
N ALA A 118 10.16 3.07 1.41
CA ALA A 118 9.83 1.67 1.64
C ALA A 118 10.42 0.74 0.57
N HIS A 119 10.43 1.17 -0.70
CA HIS A 119 11.07 0.43 -1.77
C HIS A 119 12.59 0.32 -1.55
N GLU A 120 13.26 1.44 -1.24
CA GLU A 120 14.70 1.45 -0.95
C GLU A 120 15.06 0.57 0.25
N LEU A 121 14.24 0.63 1.31
CA LEU A 121 14.37 -0.23 2.48
C LEU A 121 14.23 -1.71 2.12
N ALA A 122 13.21 -2.08 1.35
CA ALA A 122 12.96 -3.45 0.95
C ALA A 122 14.11 -4.01 0.10
N VAL A 123 14.61 -3.22 -0.86
CA VAL A 123 15.77 -3.58 -1.69
C VAL A 123 17.02 -3.76 -0.83
N LYS A 124 17.32 -2.80 0.06
CA LYS A 124 18.51 -2.84 0.93
C LYS A 124 18.53 -4.06 1.86
N ASN A 125 17.37 -4.50 2.33
CA ASN A 125 17.24 -5.62 3.26
C ASN A 125 16.83 -6.93 2.58
N HIS A 126 16.79 -6.99 1.23
CA HIS A 126 16.40 -8.16 0.45
C HIS A 126 15.01 -8.72 0.81
N ILE A 127 14.03 -7.84 1.06
CA ILE A 127 12.66 -8.21 1.44
C ILE A 127 11.77 -8.28 0.19
N ASP A 128 11.05 -9.41 0.00
CA ASP A 128 10.08 -9.57 -1.10
C ASP A 128 8.83 -8.68 -0.87
N ALA A 129 8.85 -7.50 -1.51
CA ALA A 129 7.83 -6.47 -1.42
C ALA A 129 7.26 -6.09 -2.81
N PRO A 130 6.53 -7.00 -3.48
CA PRO A 130 6.05 -6.78 -4.85
C PRO A 130 5.07 -5.63 -5.00
N ILE A 131 4.14 -5.42 -4.06
CA ILE A 131 3.12 -4.37 -4.19
C ILE A 131 3.79 -3.01 -4.05
N ILE A 132 4.69 -2.86 -3.08
CA ILE A 132 5.50 -1.65 -2.91
C ILE A 132 6.37 -1.40 -4.14
N SER A 133 7.01 -2.45 -4.68
CA SER A 133 7.86 -2.33 -5.88
C SER A 133 7.06 -1.95 -7.12
N ALA A 134 5.88 -2.54 -7.33
CA ALA A 134 5.01 -2.18 -8.43
C ALA A 134 4.52 -0.73 -8.29
N THR A 135 4.08 -0.34 -7.09
CA THR A 135 3.64 1.04 -6.81
C THR A 135 4.77 2.03 -7.05
N TYR A 136 5.99 1.72 -6.61
CA TYR A 136 7.18 2.54 -6.85
C TYR A 136 7.42 2.74 -8.35
N ASN A 137 7.39 1.66 -9.14
CA ASN A 137 7.61 1.73 -10.58
C ASN A 137 6.53 2.53 -11.30
N ILE A 138 5.27 2.44 -10.86
CA ILE A 138 4.17 3.25 -11.41
C ILE A 138 4.40 4.74 -11.08
N LEU A 139 4.74 5.05 -9.83
CA LEU A 139 4.86 6.43 -9.36
C LEU A 139 6.10 7.15 -9.90
N PHE A 140 7.23 6.45 -10.01
CA PHE A 140 8.54 7.07 -10.23
C PHE A 140 9.23 6.67 -11.53
N ASN A 141 8.84 5.54 -12.13
CA ASN A 141 9.44 5.02 -13.36
C ASN A 141 8.44 4.98 -14.54
N ASP A 142 7.31 5.70 -14.42
CA ASP A 142 6.27 5.80 -15.44
C ASP A 142 5.74 4.45 -15.96
N LYS A 143 5.82 3.39 -15.13
CA LYS A 143 5.28 2.07 -15.49
C LYS A 143 3.77 2.16 -15.63
N ASP A 144 3.25 1.55 -16.71
CA ASP A 144 1.81 1.50 -16.95
C ASP A 144 1.07 0.79 -15.80
N PRO A 145 0.06 1.43 -15.17
CA PRO A 145 -0.61 0.89 -13.98
C PRO A 145 -1.44 -0.37 -14.28
N VAL A 146 -2.03 -0.47 -15.46
CA VAL A 146 -2.84 -1.64 -15.86
C VAL A 146 -1.93 -2.84 -16.04
N LYS A 147 -0.81 -2.68 -16.76
CA LYS A 147 0.21 -3.70 -16.95
C LYS A 147 0.83 -4.13 -15.63
N ALA A 148 1.21 -3.17 -14.77
CA ALA A 148 1.79 -3.48 -13.45
C ALA A 148 0.81 -4.26 -12.57
N THR A 149 -0.47 -3.91 -12.59
CA THR A 149 -1.51 -4.64 -11.85
C THR A 149 -1.68 -6.05 -12.41
N TYR A 150 -1.72 -6.22 -13.74
CA TYR A 150 -1.82 -7.53 -14.38
C TYR A 150 -0.64 -8.43 -14.00
N GLU A 151 0.60 -7.93 -14.08
CA GLU A 151 1.81 -8.66 -13.67
C GLU A 151 1.78 -9.05 -12.18
N LEU A 152 1.28 -8.17 -11.30
CA LEU A 152 1.12 -8.47 -9.88
C LEU A 152 0.13 -9.61 -9.63
N MET A 153 -0.97 -9.64 -10.38
CA MET A 153 -2.05 -10.60 -10.21
C MET A 153 -1.75 -11.95 -10.87
N THR A 154 -0.87 -11.98 -11.87
CA THR A 154 -0.48 -13.19 -12.63
C THR A 154 0.88 -13.76 -12.24
N ARG A 155 1.58 -13.13 -11.29
CA ARG A 155 2.85 -13.64 -10.72
C ARG A 155 2.66 -15.09 -10.24
N GLU A 156 3.70 -15.91 -10.40
CA GLU A 156 3.68 -17.32 -9.99
C GLU A 156 3.11 -17.50 -8.58
N MET A 157 2.17 -18.46 -8.46
CA MET A 157 1.53 -18.78 -7.20
C MET A 157 2.58 -19.27 -6.20
N LYS A 158 2.73 -18.55 -5.09
CA LYS A 158 3.42 -19.02 -3.89
C LYS A 158 2.39 -19.56 -2.91
N SER A 159 2.77 -20.54 -2.09
CA SER A 159 1.92 -21.06 -1.00
C SER A 159 1.49 -19.92 -0.07
N GLU A 160 0.23 -19.94 0.37
CA GLU A 160 -0.32 -19.01 1.36
C GLU A 160 0.15 -19.35 2.79
N HIS A 161 0.61 -20.59 2.99
CA HIS A 161 1.10 -21.14 4.25
C HIS A 161 2.48 -21.78 4.06
#